data_AF-A0A376LK63-F1
#
_entry.id   AF-A0A376LK63-F1
#
_cell.length_a   1.000
_cell.length_b   1.000
_cell.length_c   1.000
_cell.angle_alpha   90.00
_cell.angle_beta   90.00
_cell.angle_gamma   90.00
#
_symmetry.space_group_name_H-M   'P 1'
#
loop_
_entity.id
_entity.type
_entity.pdbx_description
1 polymer ?
#
loop_
_entity_poly.entity_id
_entity_poly.type
_entity_poly.pdbx_seq_one_letter_code
_entity_poly.pdbx_strand_id
1 'polypeptide(L)'
;MLNMVNEQKFPPCPAVELEIELIKSEVRAVLNKVFELGNGDIARGTVLAFEAGVLDVPFAPAACNAGKILPVRDNTGAIRVLEAGAVPLPKDILDLHHDYVAERARFEGRQPTFQMVVDDINAVSHSKLIGRP
;
A
#
# COMPACT_ATOMS: atom_id res chain seq x y z
N MET A 1 26.78 -2.63 -13.44
CA MET A 1 26.37 -3.04 -12.06
C MET A 1 25.88 -4.49 -12.06
N LEU A 2 24.85 -4.84 -12.85
CA LEU A 2 24.27 -6.19 -12.86
C LEU A 2 25.29 -7.34 -13.01
N ASN A 3 26.23 -7.24 -13.96
CA ASN A 3 27.29 -8.26 -14.13
C ASN A 3 28.25 -8.37 -12.93
N MET A 4 28.38 -7.32 -12.10
CA MET A 4 29.29 -7.32 -10.95
C MET A 4 28.67 -7.91 -9.69
N VAL A 5 27.34 -8.10 -9.65
CA VAL A 5 26.61 -8.56 -8.45
C VAL A 5 25.79 -9.83 -8.71
N ASN A 6 25.96 -10.48 -9.86
CA ASN A 6 25.14 -11.63 -10.28
C ASN A 6 25.23 -12.85 -9.35
N GLU A 7 26.38 -13.04 -8.69
CA GLU A 7 26.65 -14.12 -7.74
C GLU A 7 26.20 -13.77 -6.31
N GLN A 8 25.87 -12.50 -6.03
CA GLN A 8 25.44 -12.07 -4.72
C GLN A 8 23.96 -12.40 -4.52
N LYS A 9 23.67 -13.25 -3.53
CA LYS A 9 22.30 -13.55 -3.12
C LYS A 9 21.92 -12.71 -1.91
N PHE A 10 20.66 -12.30 -1.86
CA PHE A 10 20.14 -11.64 -0.67
C PHE A 10 20.11 -12.65 0.50
N PRO A 11 20.75 -12.36 1.64
CA PRO A 11 20.78 -13.29 2.77
C PRO A 11 19.40 -13.38 3.44
N PRO A 12 19.11 -14.44 4.20
CA PRO A 12 17.92 -14.50 5.03
C PRO A 12 17.80 -13.26 5.92
N CYS A 13 16.63 -12.63 5.91
CA CYS A 13 16.37 -11.38 6.60
C CYS A 13 14.98 -11.43 7.20
N PRO A 14 14.84 -11.54 8.54
CA PRO A 14 13.54 -11.63 9.20
C PRO A 14 12.60 -10.46 8.88
N ALA A 15 13.14 -9.25 8.69
CA ALA A 15 12.35 -8.09 8.30
C ALA A 15 11.71 -8.25 6.91
N VAL A 16 12.45 -8.84 5.96
CA VAL A 16 11.92 -9.12 4.62
C VAL A 16 10.89 -10.25 4.67
N GLU A 17 11.11 -11.28 5.48
CA GLU A 17 10.13 -12.37 5.66
C GLU A 17 8.81 -11.86 6.24
N LEU A 18 8.87 -10.98 7.24
CA LEU A 18 7.68 -10.34 7.82
C LEU A 18 6.92 -9.52 6.77
N GLU A 19 7.63 -8.69 6.00
CA GLU A 19 7.03 -7.87 4.95
C GLU A 19 6.41 -8.72 3.83
N ILE A 20 7.05 -9.85 3.47
CA ILE A 20 6.52 -10.81 2.50
C ILE A 20 5.18 -11.38 2.98
N GLU A 21 5.09 -11.79 4.25
CA GLU A 21 3.85 -12.37 4.78
C GLU A 21 2.74 -11.32 4.93
N LEU A 22 3.08 -10.09 5.31
CA LEU A 22 2.17 -8.95 5.31
C LEU A 22 1.56 -8.73 3.91
N ILE A 23 2.39 -8.56 2.89
CA ILE A 23 1.95 -8.35 1.50
C ILE A 23 1.10 -9.52 1.00
N LYS A 24 1.50 -10.77 1.29
CA LYS A 24 0.70 -11.94 0.91
C LYS A 24 -0.66 -11.95 1.59
N SER A 25 -0.77 -11.54 2.84
CA SER A 25 -2.04 -11.45 3.56
C SER A 25 -2.98 -10.44 2.89
N GLU A 26 -2.48 -9.24 2.59
CA GLU A 26 -3.22 -8.18 1.90
C GLU A 26 -3.72 -8.62 0.52
N VAL A 27 -2.80 -9.16 -0.30
CA VAL A 27 -3.12 -9.61 -1.66
C VAL A 27 -4.14 -10.75 -1.64
N ARG A 28 -4.01 -11.72 -0.72
CA ARG A 28 -5.00 -12.79 -0.57
C ARG A 28 -6.37 -12.25 -0.18
N ALA A 29 -6.45 -11.29 0.74
CA ALA A 29 -7.73 -10.73 1.16
C ALA A 29 -8.45 -10.03 -0.01
N VAL A 30 -7.72 -9.24 -0.79
CA VAL A 30 -8.25 -8.61 -2.02
C VAL A 30 -8.68 -9.66 -3.04
N LEU A 31 -7.81 -10.60 -3.40
CA LEU A 31 -8.12 -11.61 -4.42
C LEU A 31 -9.27 -12.53 -4.01
N ASN A 32 -9.36 -12.93 -2.75
CA ASN A 32 -10.47 -13.72 -2.24
C ASN A 32 -11.80 -12.99 -2.48
N LYS A 33 -11.85 -11.67 -2.20
CA LYS A 33 -13.06 -10.89 -2.44
C LYS A 33 -13.37 -10.72 -3.93
N VAL A 34 -12.35 -10.56 -4.78
CA VAL A 34 -12.53 -10.52 -6.24
C VAL A 34 -13.14 -11.83 -6.74
N PHE A 35 -12.62 -12.99 -6.32
CA PHE A 35 -13.17 -14.29 -6.68
C PHE A 35 -14.59 -14.51 -6.13
N GLU A 36 -14.87 -14.05 -4.91
CA GLU A 36 -16.21 -14.10 -4.31
C GLU A 36 -17.22 -13.32 -5.17
N LEU A 37 -16.91 -12.07 -5.52
CA LEU A 37 -17.76 -11.22 -6.37
C LEU A 37 -17.99 -11.84 -7.76
N GLY A 38 -16.94 -12.45 -8.32
CA GLY A 38 -16.98 -13.12 -9.62
C GLY A 38 -17.63 -14.50 -9.62
N ASN A 39 -18.00 -15.05 -8.45
CA ASN A 39 -18.41 -16.44 -8.27
C ASN A 39 -17.41 -17.43 -8.95
N GLY A 40 -16.12 -17.20 -8.70
CA GLY A 40 -15.01 -17.99 -9.26
C GLY A 40 -14.44 -17.47 -10.60
N ASP A 41 -15.15 -16.59 -11.32
CA ASP A 41 -14.64 -15.96 -12.54
C ASP A 41 -13.84 -14.69 -12.21
N ILE A 42 -12.53 -14.73 -12.45
CA ILE A 42 -11.63 -13.61 -12.14
C ILE A 42 -11.89 -12.37 -13.01
N ALA A 43 -12.28 -12.54 -14.27
CA ALA A 43 -12.51 -11.41 -15.18
C ALA A 43 -13.77 -10.66 -14.78
N ARG A 44 -14.86 -11.40 -14.54
CA ARG A 44 -16.10 -10.83 -14.00
C ARG A 44 -15.88 -10.24 -12.60
N GLY A 45 -15.18 -10.95 -11.73
CA GLY A 45 -14.84 -10.50 -10.39
C GLY A 45 -14.06 -9.18 -10.39
N THR A 46 -13.14 -9.01 -11.33
CA THR A 46 -12.35 -7.77 -11.47
C THR A 46 -13.24 -6.58 -11.80
N VAL A 47 -14.18 -6.72 -12.75
CA VAL A 47 -15.12 -5.64 -13.09
C VAL A 47 -15.95 -5.23 -11.87
N LEU A 48 -16.57 -6.22 -11.21
CA LEU A 48 -17.39 -5.99 -10.02
C LEU A 48 -16.58 -5.43 -8.84
N ALA A 49 -15.31 -5.80 -8.73
CA ALA A 49 -14.43 -5.32 -7.66
C ALA A 49 -14.09 -3.84 -7.83
N PHE A 50 -13.90 -3.34 -9.06
CA PHE A 50 -13.75 -1.90 -9.30
C PHE A 50 -15.06 -1.15 -8.99
N GLU A 51 -16.21 -1.67 -9.45
CA GLU A 51 -17.52 -1.08 -9.13
C GLU A 51 -17.79 -0.99 -7.62
N ALA A 52 -17.35 -1.99 -6.85
CA ALA A 52 -17.48 -2.03 -5.39
C ALA A 52 -16.36 -1.30 -4.62
N GLY A 53 -15.29 -0.85 -5.30
CA GLY A 53 -14.09 -0.26 -4.67
C GLY A 53 -13.21 -1.26 -3.91
N VAL A 54 -13.39 -2.57 -4.14
CA VAL A 54 -12.52 -3.65 -3.62
C VAL A 54 -11.15 -3.61 -4.30
N LEU A 55 -11.14 -3.31 -5.60
CA LEU A 55 -9.96 -2.90 -6.34
C LEU A 55 -10.02 -1.38 -6.49
N ASP A 56 -8.98 -0.71 -6.01
CA ASP A 56 -8.87 0.73 -6.07
C ASP A 56 -7.41 1.11 -6.31
N VAL A 57 -7.18 2.01 -7.26
CA VAL A 57 -5.86 2.41 -7.71
C VAL A 57 -5.65 3.88 -7.36
N PRO A 58 -4.67 4.22 -6.50
CA PRO A 58 -4.41 5.61 -6.14
C PRO A 58 -4.19 6.50 -7.37
N PHE A 59 -4.86 7.64 -7.42
CA PHE A 59 -4.71 8.68 -8.45
C PHE A 59 -5.04 8.24 -9.88
N ALA A 60 -5.71 7.10 -10.08
CA ALA A 60 -6.15 6.68 -11.40
C ALA A 60 -7.23 7.63 -11.95
N PRO A 61 -7.13 8.06 -13.22
CA PRO A 61 -8.10 8.98 -13.82
C PRO A 61 -9.39 8.28 -14.29
N ALA A 62 -9.46 6.95 -14.20
CA ALA A 62 -10.57 6.17 -14.71
C ALA A 62 -11.84 6.39 -13.88
N ALA A 63 -12.97 6.67 -14.54
CA ALA A 63 -14.25 6.93 -13.86
C ALA A 63 -14.80 5.72 -13.08
N CYS A 64 -14.38 4.49 -13.44
CA CYS A 64 -14.73 3.28 -12.71
C CYS A 64 -13.91 3.06 -11.43
N ASN A 65 -12.86 3.84 -11.20
CA ASN A 65 -12.03 3.73 -10.02
C ASN A 65 -12.63 4.54 -8.87
N ALA A 66 -12.78 3.94 -7.68
CA ALA A 66 -13.38 4.60 -6.54
C ALA A 66 -12.54 5.78 -6.02
N GLY A 67 -11.21 5.68 -6.07
CA GLY A 67 -10.28 6.74 -5.68
C GLY A 67 -10.28 7.04 -4.18
N LYS A 68 -10.62 6.05 -3.34
CA LYS A 68 -10.76 6.16 -1.89
C LYS A 68 -9.58 5.58 -1.12
N ILE A 69 -8.82 4.66 -1.71
CA ILE A 69 -7.56 4.21 -1.09
C ILE A 69 -6.50 5.32 -1.18
N LEU A 70 -5.91 5.65 -0.04
CA LEU A 70 -4.85 6.66 0.07
C LEU A 70 -3.56 6.01 0.58
N PRO A 71 -2.50 5.96 -0.24
CA PRO A 71 -1.20 5.49 0.18
C PRO A 71 -0.40 6.61 0.84
N VAL A 72 0.46 6.28 1.79
CA VAL A 72 1.43 7.20 2.42
C VAL A 72 2.69 6.44 2.78
N ARG A 73 3.85 7.10 2.85
CA ARG A 73 5.06 6.43 3.35
C ARG A 73 5.06 6.36 4.88
N ASP A 74 5.57 5.26 5.43
CA ASP A 74 5.93 5.18 6.85
C ASP A 74 7.25 5.88 7.16
N ASN A 75 7.71 5.76 8.40
CA ASN A 75 8.91 6.42 8.90
C ASN A 75 10.20 5.92 8.21
N THR A 76 10.18 4.70 7.65
CA THR A 76 11.29 4.08 6.93
C THR A 76 11.20 4.30 5.42
N GLY A 77 10.07 4.79 4.92
CA GLY A 77 9.82 5.11 3.53
C GLY A 77 9.06 4.04 2.75
N ALA A 78 8.64 2.94 3.39
CA ALA A 78 7.77 1.94 2.78
C ALA A 78 6.35 2.50 2.61
N ILE A 79 5.67 2.12 1.53
CA ILE A 79 4.30 2.58 1.26
C ILE A 79 3.33 1.78 2.13
N ARG A 80 2.48 2.49 2.86
CA ARG A 80 1.44 2.00 3.75
C ARG A 80 0.09 2.58 3.38
N VAL A 81 -0.96 2.07 4.01
CA VAL A 81 -2.35 2.50 3.80
C VAL A 81 -2.76 3.52 4.86
N LEU A 82 -3.02 4.76 4.44
CA LEU A 82 -3.59 5.80 5.30
C LEU A 82 -5.11 5.62 5.40
N GLU A 83 -5.78 5.52 4.26
CA GLU A 83 -7.20 5.22 4.16
C GLU A 83 -7.40 4.03 3.22
N ALA A 84 -8.17 3.03 3.63
CA ALA A 84 -8.39 1.81 2.85
C ALA A 84 -9.58 1.91 1.89
N GLY A 85 -10.51 2.86 2.10
CA GLY A 85 -11.76 2.89 1.36
C GLY A 85 -12.55 1.58 1.54
N ALA A 86 -12.87 0.93 0.42
CA ALA A 86 -13.56 -0.38 0.40
C ALA A 86 -12.61 -1.57 0.13
N VAL A 87 -11.30 -1.34 0.07
CA VAL A 87 -10.30 -2.40 -0.10
C VAL A 87 -10.35 -3.31 1.14
N PRO A 88 -10.58 -4.63 0.98
CA PRO A 88 -10.94 -5.53 2.07
C PRO A 88 -9.72 -6.00 2.88
N LEU A 89 -8.92 -5.07 3.41
CA LEU A 89 -7.79 -5.41 4.26
C LEU A 89 -8.29 -5.96 5.60
N PRO A 90 -7.71 -7.04 6.13
CA PRO A 90 -8.00 -7.51 7.48
C PRO A 90 -7.76 -6.40 8.51
N LYS A 91 -8.60 -6.34 9.54
CA LYS A 91 -8.56 -5.25 10.53
C LYS A 91 -7.19 -5.15 11.22
N ASP A 92 -6.63 -6.27 11.63
CA ASP A 92 -5.31 -6.36 12.26
C ASP A 92 -4.17 -5.87 11.34
N ILE A 93 -4.30 -6.13 10.04
CA ILE A 93 -3.37 -5.64 9.02
C ILE A 93 -3.51 -4.13 8.82
N LEU A 94 -4.75 -3.61 8.75
CA LEU A 94 -4.98 -2.17 8.63
C LEU A 94 -4.51 -1.41 9.89
N ASP A 95 -4.75 -1.96 11.08
CA ASP A 95 -4.25 -1.42 12.34
C ASP A 95 -2.70 -1.35 12.31
N LEU A 96 -2.02 -2.38 11.77
CA LEU A 96 -0.57 -2.39 11.61
C LEU A 96 -0.07 -1.29 10.64
N HIS A 97 -0.76 -1.04 9.53
CA HIS A 97 -0.45 0.10 8.65
C HIS A 97 -0.57 1.42 9.40
N HIS A 98 -1.63 1.58 10.19
CA HIS A 98 -1.83 2.78 11.00
C HIS A 98 -0.76 2.96 12.07
N ASP A 99 -0.25 1.88 12.65
CA ASP A 99 0.87 1.93 13.60
C ASP A 99 2.18 2.41 12.94
N TYR A 100 2.51 1.91 11.74
CA TYR A 100 3.68 2.38 10.97
C TYR A 100 3.58 3.86 10.60
N VAL A 101 2.40 4.30 10.19
CA VAL A 101 2.13 5.71 9.87
C VAL A 101 2.16 6.58 11.13
N ALA A 102 1.65 6.08 12.25
CA ALA A 102 1.69 6.78 13.53
C ALA A 102 3.12 6.95 14.05
N GLU A 103 4.04 6.02 13.77
CA GLU A 103 5.47 6.19 14.07
C GLU A 103 6.05 7.40 13.33
N ARG A 104 5.77 7.53 12.03
CA ARG A 104 6.17 8.69 11.23
C ARG A 104 5.61 9.98 11.80
N ALA A 105 4.31 10.00 12.10
CA ALA A 105 3.62 11.14 12.68
C ALA A 105 4.26 11.61 13.99
N ARG A 106 4.58 10.68 14.89
CA ARG A 106 5.31 10.97 16.14
C ARG A 106 6.69 11.56 15.86
N PHE A 107 7.44 10.97 14.93
CA PHE A 107 8.78 11.46 14.55
C PHE A 107 8.73 12.88 13.97
N GLU A 108 7.73 13.20 13.14
CA GLU A 108 7.57 14.50 12.49
C GLU A 108 6.85 15.55 13.35
N GLY A 109 6.32 15.18 14.51
CA GLY A 109 5.58 16.09 15.39
C GLY A 109 4.28 16.62 14.77
N ARG A 110 3.64 15.86 13.87
CA ARG A 110 2.39 16.25 13.18
C ARG A 110 1.44 15.07 13.02
N GLN A 111 0.17 15.34 12.77
CA GLN A 111 -0.85 14.31 12.55
C GLN A 111 -0.70 13.63 11.17
N PRO A 112 -1.02 12.33 11.05
CA PRO A 112 -1.02 11.64 9.77
C PRO A 112 -2.22 12.05 8.94
N THR A 113 -2.00 12.98 8.01
CA THR A 113 -3.06 13.60 7.19
C THR A 113 -2.73 13.47 5.71
N PHE A 114 -3.70 13.79 4.85
CA PHE A 114 -3.50 13.85 3.40
C PHE A 114 -2.31 14.74 2.98
N GLN A 115 -1.92 15.72 3.79
CA GLN A 115 -0.73 16.54 3.51
C GLN A 115 0.55 15.68 3.41
N MET A 116 0.70 14.62 4.21
CA MET A 116 1.85 13.70 4.08
C MET A 116 1.90 13.02 2.71
N VAL A 117 0.74 12.71 2.14
CA VAL A 117 0.62 12.11 0.80
C VAL A 117 1.11 13.10 -0.26
N VAL A 118 0.69 14.37 -0.16
CA VAL A 118 1.13 15.44 -1.05
C VAL A 118 2.64 15.65 -0.94
N ASP A 119 3.18 15.63 0.28
CA ASP A 119 4.62 15.80 0.51
C ASP A 119 5.41 14.64 -0.10
N ASP A 120 4.93 13.39 0.03
CA ASP A 120 5.59 12.20 -0.52
C ASP A 120 5.58 12.18 -2.06
N ILE A 121 4.51 12.67 -2.70
CA ILE A 121 4.43 12.83 -4.16
C ILE A 121 5.53 13.81 -4.64
N ASN A 122 5.74 14.89 -3.90
CA ASN A 122 6.74 15.92 -4.25
C ASN A 122 8.16 15.57 -3.77
N ALA A 123 8.35 14.61 -2.87
CA ALA A 123 9.66 14.37 -2.23
C ALA A 123 10.78 14.06 -3.24
N VAL A 124 10.47 13.26 -4.26
CA VAL A 124 11.48 12.79 -5.23
C VAL A 124 11.99 13.92 -6.11
N SER A 125 11.14 14.89 -6.48
CA SER A 125 11.59 16.09 -7.22
C SER A 125 12.52 16.97 -6.40
N HIS A 126 12.56 16.78 -5.08
CA HIS A 126 13.47 17.42 -4.14
C HIS A 126 14.61 16.50 -3.69
N SER A 127 14.88 15.41 -4.41
CA SER A 127 15.92 14.42 -4.10
C SER A 127 15.79 13.78 -2.72
N LYS A 128 14.55 13.60 -2.24
CA LYS A 128 14.22 12.89 -0.99
C LYS A 128 13.25 11.74 -1.28
N LEU A 129 13.33 10.69 -0.47
CA LEU A 129 12.37 9.58 -0.56
C LEU A 129 11.06 9.90 0.18
N ILE A 130 11.19 10.48 1.38
CA ILE A 130 10.07 10.77 2.29
C ILE A 130 9.85 12.28 2.31
N GLY A 131 8.60 12.71 2.17
CA GLY A 131 8.19 14.11 2.26
C GLY A 131 8.17 14.59 3.71
N ARG A 132 9.35 14.82 4.27
CA ARG A 132 9.49 15.42 5.61
C ARG A 132 9.16 16.93 5.55
N PRO A 133 8.60 17.52 6.61
CA PRO A 133 8.41 18.98 6.73
C PRO A 133 9.70 19.79 6.55
#